data_AF-A0A167JC57-F1
#
_entry.id   AF-A0A167JC57-F1
#
_cell.length_a   1.000
_cell.length_b   1.000
_cell.length_c   1.000
_cell.angle_alpha   90.00
_cell.angle_beta   90.00
_cell.angle_gamma   90.00
#
_symmetry.space_group_name_H-M   'P 1'
#
loop_
_entity.id
_entity.type
_entity.pdbx_description
1 polymer ?
#
loop_
_entity_poly.entity_id
_entity_poly.type
_entity_poly.pdbx_seq_one_letter_code
_entity_poly.pdbx_strand_id
1 'polypeptide(L)'
;MGDKEFMDDTSATFSPVGRTPGLMISDILMGEVVMPAMEKYKVPAMVWFFGSCAASLTRFIAPRAYGGQMEWEGEVEAAFANPDIRQDRSITDIAYEYAEHTPHWGDIVHVRGLEDTYQWENHPQKLWSHTTWDLRRTLVRLYHSVQGIIVRTTRELVCWFLAYASFPLTACLGTRRSRRARRVLLREQ
;
A
#
# COMPACT_ATOMS: atom_id res chain seq x y z
N MET A 1 17.52 4.87 21.59
CA MET A 1 18.60 4.27 20.78
C MET A 1 19.91 4.66 21.44
N GLY A 2 20.74 3.70 21.82
CA GLY A 2 22.01 4.02 22.50
C GLY A 2 22.99 4.61 21.49
N ASP A 3 23.65 5.69 21.88
CA ASP A 3 24.77 6.31 21.15
C ASP A 3 25.97 5.36 21.13
N LYS A 4 25.88 4.30 20.33
CA LYS A 4 26.96 3.33 20.13
C LYS A 4 27.31 3.29 18.66
N GLU A 5 28.61 3.16 18.41
CA GLU A 5 29.09 2.86 17.07
C GLU A 5 28.50 1.54 16.58
N PHE A 6 28.11 1.53 15.31
CA PHE A 6 27.63 0.35 14.63
C PHE A 6 28.67 -0.05 13.58
N MET A 7 29.19 -1.28 13.66
CA MET A 7 30.02 -1.85 12.61
C MET A 7 29.15 -2.76 11.76
N ASP A 8 29.12 -2.51 10.45
CA ASP A 8 28.37 -3.34 9.51
C ASP A 8 29.15 -4.61 9.11
N ASP A 9 28.52 -5.46 8.32
CA ASP A 9 29.10 -6.72 7.84
C ASP A 9 30.27 -6.51 6.86
N THR A 10 30.48 -5.27 6.39
CA THR A 10 31.63 -4.86 5.56
C THR A 10 32.79 -4.32 6.40
N SER A 11 32.70 -4.41 7.73
CA SER A 11 33.64 -3.82 8.69
C SER A 11 33.69 -2.29 8.65
N ALA A 12 32.69 -1.63 8.06
CA ALA A 12 32.57 -0.18 8.09
C ALA A 12 31.93 0.24 9.43
N THR A 13 32.58 1.18 10.11
CA THR A 13 32.09 1.72 11.39
C THR A 13 31.33 3.02 11.15
N PHE A 14 30.11 3.07 11.66
CA PHE A 14 29.23 4.23 11.61
C PHE A 14 29.10 4.84 13.00
N SER A 15 29.55 6.09 13.14
CA SER A 15 29.35 6.85 14.38
C SER A 15 27.86 7.17 14.58
N PRO A 16 27.39 7.29 15.83
CA PRO A 16 26.02 7.71 16.12
C PRO A 16 25.70 9.06 15.45
N VAL A 17 24.50 9.17 14.88
CA VAL A 17 24.00 10.43 14.28
C VAL A 17 23.66 11.49 15.35
N GLY A 18 23.69 11.11 16.64
CA GLY A 18 23.47 12.01 17.78
C GLY A 18 22.04 12.52 17.93
N ARG A 19 21.09 12.00 17.14
CA ARG A 19 19.66 12.34 17.23
C ARG A 19 18.79 11.20 16.73
N THR A 20 17.57 11.12 17.26
CA THR A 20 16.54 10.21 16.73
C THR A 20 15.93 10.81 15.46
N PRO A 21 15.76 10.02 14.37
CA PRO A 21 15.06 10.50 13.17
C PRO A 21 13.63 10.98 13.50
N GLY A 22 13.23 12.11 12.92
CA GLY A 22 11.87 12.66 13.09
C GLY A 22 10.82 12.04 12.16
N LEU A 23 11.25 11.32 11.12
CA LEU A 23 10.40 10.68 10.12
C LEU A 23 11.17 9.51 9.49
N MET A 24 10.48 8.41 9.24
CA MET A 24 10.95 7.31 8.41
C MET A 24 10.25 7.35 7.06
N ILE A 25 10.98 7.17 5.96
CA ILE A 25 10.41 6.96 4.63
C ILE A 25 10.80 5.55 4.21
N SER A 26 9.84 4.76 3.77
CA SER A 26 10.09 3.38 3.37
C SER A 26 9.34 2.99 2.11
N ASP A 27 9.83 1.98 1.43
CA ASP A 27 9.10 1.33 0.34
C ASP A 27 7.88 0.58 0.90
N ILE A 28 6.83 0.49 0.09
CA ILE A 28 5.59 -0.19 0.45
C ILE A 28 5.75 -1.69 0.75
N LEU A 29 6.80 -2.32 0.21
CA LEU A 29 7.14 -3.73 0.46
C LEU A 29 7.80 -3.95 1.82
N MET A 30 8.19 -2.90 2.53
CA MET A 30 8.93 -2.98 3.79
C MET A 30 8.02 -3.00 5.02
N GLY A 31 6.74 -3.37 4.87
CA GLY A 31 5.76 -3.32 5.95
C GLY A 31 6.18 -4.09 7.21
N GLU A 32 6.78 -5.28 7.05
CA GLU A 32 7.31 -6.10 8.16
C GLU A 32 8.47 -5.45 8.91
N VAL A 33 9.18 -4.51 8.30
CA VAL A 33 10.29 -3.78 8.93
C VAL A 33 9.77 -2.48 9.54
N VAL A 34 8.94 -1.77 8.78
CA VAL A 34 8.43 -0.44 9.12
C VAL A 34 7.51 -0.49 10.32
N MET A 35 6.53 -1.40 10.34
CA MET A 35 5.54 -1.43 11.43
C MET A 35 6.19 -1.69 12.80
N PRO A 36 7.08 -2.69 12.98
CA PRO A 36 7.78 -2.88 14.24
C PRO A 36 8.72 -1.72 14.58
N ALA A 37 9.36 -1.10 13.58
CA ALA A 37 10.22 0.07 13.82
C ALA A 37 9.41 1.28 14.33
N MET A 38 8.23 1.54 13.74
CA MET A 38 7.32 2.59 14.21
C MET A 38 6.88 2.32 15.66
N GLU A 39 6.53 1.08 15.98
CA GLU A 39 6.09 0.71 17.32
C GLU A 39 7.23 0.84 18.35
N LYS A 40 8.42 0.32 18.02
CA LYS A 40 9.57 0.29 18.93
C LYS A 40 10.16 1.68 19.17
N TYR A 41 10.31 2.47 18.11
CA TYR A 41 11.03 3.75 18.17
C TYR A 41 10.11 4.97 18.24
N LYS A 42 8.79 4.79 18.10
CA LYS A 42 7.78 5.86 18.12
C LYS A 42 8.07 6.98 17.09
N VAL A 43 8.66 6.60 15.96
CA VAL A 43 8.95 7.49 14.83
C VAL A 43 7.82 7.36 13.81
N PRO A 44 7.21 8.48 13.33
CA PRO A 44 6.21 8.42 12.28
C PRO A 44 6.83 7.94 10.97
N ALA A 45 6.00 7.34 10.11
CA ALA A 45 6.43 6.85 8.81
C ALA A 45 5.58 7.44 7.67
N MET A 46 6.23 7.65 6.54
CA MET A 46 5.60 7.80 5.24
C MET A 46 6.03 6.65 4.35
N VAL A 47 5.13 6.21 3.47
CA VAL A 47 5.40 5.11 2.55
C VAL A 47 5.50 5.62 1.14
N TRP A 48 6.57 5.27 0.47
CA TRP A 48 6.72 5.45 -0.96
C TRP A 48 6.11 4.26 -1.70
N PHE A 49 5.14 4.55 -2.56
CA PHE A 49 4.54 3.56 -3.44
C PHE A 49 5.22 3.60 -4.81
N PHE A 50 5.79 2.47 -5.21
CA PHE A 50 6.53 2.34 -6.47
C PHE A 50 5.65 2.34 -7.73
N GLY A 51 4.33 2.19 -7.57
CA GLY A 51 3.38 2.17 -8.68
C GLY A 51 3.27 3.52 -9.40
N SER A 52 2.80 3.46 -10.66
CA SER A 52 2.83 4.57 -11.61
C SER A 52 1.83 5.69 -11.32
N CYS A 53 0.79 5.44 -10.52
CA CYS A 53 -0.19 6.48 -10.17
C CYS A 53 -1.08 6.10 -8.97
N ALA A 54 -1.85 7.09 -8.51
CA ALA A 54 -2.84 6.89 -7.43
C ALA A 54 -3.87 5.80 -7.77
N ALA A 55 -4.24 5.61 -9.04
CA ALA A 55 -5.17 4.56 -9.45
C ALA A 55 -4.60 3.16 -9.19
N SER A 56 -3.31 2.93 -9.45
CA SER A 56 -2.67 1.65 -9.10
C SER A 56 -2.69 1.40 -7.60
N LEU A 57 -2.40 2.41 -6.77
CA LEU A 57 -2.50 2.28 -5.32
C LEU A 57 -3.93 1.93 -4.90
N THR A 58 -4.92 2.69 -5.38
CA THR A 58 -6.35 2.49 -5.08
C THR A 58 -6.81 1.06 -5.38
N ARG A 59 -6.34 0.43 -6.46
CA ARG A 59 -6.67 -0.97 -6.78
C ARG A 59 -6.16 -1.95 -5.73
N PHE A 60 -4.92 -1.76 -5.26
CA PHE A 60 -4.36 -2.60 -4.21
C PHE A 60 -5.05 -2.41 -2.86
N ILE A 61 -5.50 -1.19 -2.56
CA ILE A 61 -6.07 -0.84 -1.26
C ILE A 61 -7.60 -0.82 -1.20
N ALA A 62 -8.29 -1.13 -2.30
CA ALA A 62 -9.74 -1.17 -2.27
C ALA A 62 -10.21 -2.53 -1.69
N PRO A 63 -11.26 -2.53 -0.83
CA PRO A 63 -11.99 -3.73 -0.45
C PRO A 63 -12.52 -4.53 -1.64
N ARG A 64 -12.72 -5.84 -1.48
CA ARG A 64 -13.28 -6.71 -2.55
C ARG A 64 -14.69 -6.28 -2.95
N ALA A 65 -15.47 -5.80 -1.97
CA ALA A 65 -16.82 -5.27 -2.20
C ALA A 65 -16.86 -4.09 -3.19
N TYR A 66 -15.70 -3.46 -3.46
CA TYR A 66 -15.55 -2.38 -4.42
C TYR A 66 -14.68 -2.76 -5.63
N GLY A 67 -14.39 -4.04 -5.82
CA GLY A 67 -13.56 -4.57 -6.92
C GLY A 67 -12.05 -4.50 -6.68
N GLY A 68 -11.62 -4.14 -5.47
CA GLY A 68 -10.21 -4.10 -5.12
C GLY A 68 -9.62 -5.44 -4.68
N GLN A 69 -8.39 -5.38 -4.16
CA GLN A 69 -7.53 -6.53 -3.88
C GLN A 69 -7.25 -6.79 -2.39
N MET A 70 -8.05 -6.23 -1.47
CA MET A 70 -7.85 -6.46 -0.04
C MET A 70 -8.59 -7.72 0.47
N GLU A 71 -8.45 -8.01 1.76
CA GLU A 71 -9.33 -8.94 2.53
C GLU A 71 -9.16 -10.44 2.24
N TRP A 72 -8.03 -10.88 1.65
CA TRP A 72 -7.75 -12.31 1.41
C TRP A 72 -6.96 -13.02 2.51
N GLU A 73 -6.26 -12.28 3.38
CA GLU A 73 -5.27 -12.86 4.31
C GLU A 73 -5.85 -14.03 5.12
N GLY A 74 -7.01 -13.83 5.75
CA GLY A 74 -7.66 -14.88 6.54
C GLY A 74 -8.12 -16.08 5.72
N GLU A 75 -8.56 -15.88 4.47
CA GLU A 75 -8.96 -16.98 3.58
C GLU A 75 -7.74 -17.82 3.17
N VAL A 76 -6.63 -17.16 2.83
CA VAL A 76 -5.38 -17.82 2.45
C VAL A 76 -4.74 -18.54 3.64
N GLU A 77 -4.73 -17.92 4.82
CA GLU A 77 -4.21 -18.55 6.03
C GLU A 77 -5.05 -19.77 6.44
N ALA A 78 -6.38 -19.68 6.35
CA ALA A 78 -7.27 -20.82 6.60
C ALA A 78 -7.04 -21.95 5.59
N ALA A 79 -6.87 -21.63 4.31
CA ALA A 79 -6.56 -22.60 3.26
C ALA A 79 -5.18 -23.25 3.47
N PHE A 80 -4.17 -22.48 3.86
CA PHE A 80 -2.82 -22.98 4.15
C PHE A 80 -2.77 -23.85 5.42
N ALA A 81 -3.61 -23.54 6.41
CA ALA A 81 -3.73 -24.34 7.64
C ALA A 81 -4.46 -25.67 7.42
N ASN A 82 -5.26 -25.82 6.36
CA ASN A 82 -5.98 -27.04 6.04
C ASN A 82 -5.09 -28.02 5.24
N PRO A 83 -4.70 -29.18 5.78
CA PRO A 83 -3.83 -30.14 5.07
C PRO A 83 -4.41 -30.65 3.75
N ASP A 84 -5.73 -30.83 3.67
CA ASP A 84 -6.43 -31.35 2.48
C ASP A 84 -6.41 -30.34 1.32
N ILE A 85 -6.41 -29.04 1.66
CA ILE A 85 -6.28 -27.95 0.69
C ILE A 85 -4.81 -27.69 0.37
N ARG A 86 -3.94 -27.65 1.39
CA ARG A 86 -2.53 -27.30 1.23
C ARG A 86 -1.83 -28.25 0.27
N GLN A 87 -1.98 -29.58 0.42
CA GLN A 87 -1.37 -30.57 -0.48
C GLN A 87 0.12 -30.26 -0.79
N ASP A 88 0.90 -29.97 0.26
CA ASP A 88 2.32 -29.57 0.19
C ASP A 88 2.63 -28.23 -0.52
N ARG A 89 1.62 -27.50 -0.98
CA ARG A 89 1.80 -26.18 -1.61
C ARG A 89 2.30 -25.15 -0.60
N SER A 90 3.06 -24.18 -1.11
CA SER A 90 3.48 -23.03 -0.31
C SER A 90 2.30 -22.07 -0.07
N ILE A 91 2.39 -21.25 0.98
CA ILE A 91 1.38 -20.20 1.21
C ILE A 91 1.31 -19.22 0.04
N THR A 92 2.42 -19.01 -0.67
CA THR A 92 2.46 -18.17 -1.86
C THR A 92 1.66 -18.78 -3.02
N ASP A 93 1.74 -20.09 -3.23
CA ASP A 93 0.98 -20.76 -4.30
C ASP A 93 -0.52 -20.68 -4.02
N ILE A 94 -0.91 -20.88 -2.77
CA ILE A 94 -2.30 -20.74 -2.33
C ILE A 94 -2.76 -19.27 -2.46
N ALA A 95 -1.95 -18.32 -2.02
CA ALA A 95 -2.26 -16.89 -2.16
C ALA A 95 -2.45 -16.47 -3.63
N TYR A 96 -1.62 -17.02 -4.52
CA TYR A 96 -1.71 -16.78 -5.95
C TYR A 96 -3.01 -17.36 -6.53
N GLU A 97 -3.38 -18.58 -6.16
CA GLU A 97 -4.65 -19.18 -6.56
C GLU A 97 -5.86 -18.36 -6.08
N TYR A 98 -5.86 -17.90 -4.82
CA TYR A 98 -6.92 -17.03 -4.30
C TYR A 98 -6.97 -15.66 -4.99
N ALA A 99 -5.82 -15.20 -5.49
CA ALA A 99 -5.78 -14.06 -6.40
C ALA A 99 -6.46 -14.43 -7.72
N GLU A 100 -6.07 -15.53 -8.37
CA GLU A 100 -6.57 -15.95 -9.69
C GLU A 100 -8.07 -16.33 -9.71
N HIS A 101 -8.61 -16.86 -8.61
CA HIS A 101 -10.06 -17.16 -8.50
C HIS A 101 -10.92 -15.91 -8.28
N THR A 102 -10.32 -14.72 -8.28
CA THR A 102 -11.07 -13.49 -8.56
C THR A 102 -11.43 -13.56 -10.06
N PRO A 103 -12.73 -13.63 -10.43
CA PRO A 103 -13.22 -14.25 -11.67
C PRO A 103 -12.94 -13.42 -12.93
N HIS A 104 -11.67 -13.22 -13.30
CA HIS A 104 -11.30 -12.10 -14.17
C HIS A 104 -10.26 -12.39 -15.26
N TRP A 105 -9.82 -13.63 -15.49
CA TRP A 105 -8.81 -13.86 -16.54
C TRP A 105 -9.38 -13.56 -17.94
N GLY A 106 -9.01 -12.41 -18.49
CA GLY A 106 -9.57 -11.87 -19.74
C GLY A 106 -10.69 -10.83 -19.56
N ASP A 107 -11.10 -10.53 -18.32
CA ASP A 107 -12.18 -9.60 -18.04
C ASP A 107 -11.70 -8.19 -17.68
N ILE A 108 -12.67 -7.28 -17.74
CA ILE A 108 -12.58 -5.93 -17.22
C ILE A 108 -12.78 -5.96 -15.71
N VAL A 109 -11.84 -5.38 -14.97
CA VAL A 109 -11.95 -5.18 -13.53
C VAL A 109 -12.55 -3.81 -13.24
N HIS A 110 -13.68 -3.81 -12.54
CA HIS A 110 -14.40 -2.63 -12.12
C HIS A 110 -14.04 -2.27 -10.67
N VAL A 111 -13.17 -1.28 -10.48
CA VAL A 111 -12.88 -0.72 -9.14
C VAL A 111 -13.66 0.56 -8.95
N ARG A 112 -14.48 0.64 -7.89
CA ARG A 112 -15.33 1.81 -7.65
C ARG A 112 -14.49 3.09 -7.59
N GLY A 113 -14.83 4.05 -8.46
CA GLY A 113 -14.17 5.35 -8.53
C GLY A 113 -12.91 5.37 -9.40
N LEU A 114 -12.61 4.28 -10.10
CA LEU A 114 -11.60 4.23 -11.16
C LEU A 114 -12.25 3.86 -12.49
N GLU A 115 -11.53 4.13 -13.57
CA GLU A 115 -11.85 3.56 -14.88
C GLU A 115 -11.65 2.05 -14.87
N ASP A 116 -12.35 1.41 -15.80
CA ASP A 116 -12.23 0.00 -16.12
C ASP A 116 -10.78 -0.33 -16.51
N THR A 117 -10.24 -1.37 -15.89
CA THR A 117 -8.87 -1.84 -16.17
C THR A 117 -8.89 -3.28 -16.62
N TYR A 118 -7.98 -3.65 -17.51
CA TYR A 118 -7.83 -5.06 -17.85
C TYR A 118 -7.22 -5.82 -16.68
N GLN A 119 -7.65 -7.06 -16.50
CA GLN A 119 -7.15 -7.91 -15.43
C GLN A 119 -5.62 -8.06 -15.43
N TRP A 120 -4.97 -8.13 -16.60
CA TRP A 120 -3.51 -8.26 -16.69
C TRP A 120 -2.76 -7.03 -16.16
N GLU A 121 -3.43 -5.87 -16.08
CA GLU A 121 -2.90 -4.65 -15.46
C GLU A 121 -3.07 -4.63 -13.94
N ASN A 122 -3.91 -5.54 -13.41
CA ASN A 122 -4.33 -5.57 -12.03
C ASN A 122 -3.77 -6.77 -11.27
N HIS A 123 -3.65 -7.94 -11.91
CA HIS A 123 -3.13 -9.15 -11.29
C HIS A 123 -1.61 -9.28 -11.42
N PRO A 124 -0.93 -9.81 -10.38
CA PRO A 124 0.47 -10.14 -10.51
C PRO A 124 0.67 -11.20 -11.58
N GLN A 125 1.65 -10.95 -12.44
CA GLN A 125 2.24 -12.00 -13.24
C GLN A 125 2.80 -13.07 -12.30
N LYS A 126 2.81 -14.34 -12.72
CA LYS A 126 3.32 -15.46 -11.92
C LYS A 126 4.73 -15.24 -11.36
N LEU A 127 5.55 -14.43 -12.05
CA LEU A 127 6.88 -14.00 -11.62
C LEU A 127 6.87 -13.21 -10.29
N TRP A 128 5.74 -12.61 -9.90
CA TRP A 128 5.62 -11.72 -8.76
C TRP A 128 4.91 -12.34 -7.55
N SER A 129 4.57 -13.64 -7.61
CA SER A 129 3.73 -14.32 -6.63
C SER A 129 4.22 -14.10 -5.18
N HIS A 130 5.51 -14.30 -4.92
CA HIS A 130 6.13 -14.10 -3.60
C HIS A 130 5.98 -12.67 -3.09
N THR A 131 6.36 -11.69 -3.92
CA THR A 131 6.25 -10.27 -3.58
C THR A 131 4.80 -9.85 -3.33
N THR A 132 3.85 -10.42 -4.07
CA THR A 132 2.46 -10.05 -3.91
C THR A 132 1.81 -10.54 -2.64
N TRP A 133 2.18 -11.72 -2.11
CA TRP A 133 1.66 -12.16 -0.82
C TRP A 133 2.10 -11.19 0.30
N ASP A 134 3.40 -10.93 0.39
CA ASP A 134 3.96 -10.07 1.42
C ASP A 134 3.46 -8.63 1.28
N LEU A 135 3.39 -8.11 0.05
CA LEU A 135 2.78 -6.82 -0.24
C LEU A 135 1.34 -6.79 0.26
N ARG A 136 0.49 -7.73 -0.14
CA ARG A 136 -0.95 -7.70 0.17
C ARG A 136 -1.22 -7.86 1.66
N ARG A 137 -0.47 -8.72 2.34
CA ARG A 137 -0.56 -8.93 3.80
C ARG A 137 -0.22 -7.66 4.56
N THR A 138 0.87 -7.00 4.18
CA THR A 138 1.40 -5.87 4.95
C THR A 138 0.80 -4.53 4.54
N LEU A 139 0.45 -4.38 3.26
CA LEU A 139 0.04 -3.13 2.65
C LEU A 139 -1.14 -2.49 3.35
N VAL A 140 -2.20 -3.24 3.61
CA VAL A 140 -3.43 -2.70 4.24
C VAL A 140 -3.12 -2.12 5.61
N ARG A 141 -2.42 -2.91 6.43
CA ARG A 141 -2.02 -2.52 7.78
C ARG A 141 -1.10 -1.31 7.74
N LEU A 142 -0.14 -1.32 6.82
CA LEU A 142 0.81 -0.24 6.63
C LEU A 142 0.10 1.05 6.17
N TYR A 143 -0.79 0.95 5.18
CA TYR A 143 -1.61 2.04 4.65
C TYR A 143 -2.40 2.75 5.77
N HIS A 144 -3.01 1.98 6.67
CA HIS A 144 -3.77 2.53 7.80
C HIS A 144 -2.92 3.03 8.96
N SER A 145 -1.64 2.67 9.03
CA SER A 145 -0.74 3.01 10.15
C SER A 145 0.13 4.24 9.87
N VAL A 146 0.42 4.54 8.60
CA VAL A 146 1.37 5.58 8.21
C VAL A 146 0.76 6.98 8.16
N GLN A 147 1.58 8.01 8.30
CA GLN A 147 1.15 9.41 8.32
C GLN A 147 0.91 9.97 6.91
N GLY A 148 1.39 9.27 5.88
CA GLY A 148 1.17 9.66 4.49
C GLY A 148 1.76 8.68 3.51
N ILE A 149 1.30 8.79 2.26
CA ILE A 149 1.78 7.99 1.14
C ILE A 149 2.30 8.92 0.06
N ILE A 150 3.51 8.63 -0.39
CA ILE A 150 4.19 9.30 -1.48
C ILE A 150 3.94 8.47 -2.73
N VAL A 151 3.24 9.05 -3.70
CA VAL A 151 2.98 8.43 -5.00
C VAL A 151 3.80 9.15 -6.05
N ARG A 152 4.44 8.41 -6.96
CA ARG A 152 5.23 8.99 -8.06
C ARG A 152 4.33 9.46 -9.19
N THR A 153 3.57 10.52 -8.95
CA THR A 153 2.67 11.11 -9.95
C THR A 153 2.54 12.61 -9.75
N THR A 154 2.09 13.33 -10.78
CA THR A 154 1.79 14.75 -10.66
C THR A 154 0.29 14.96 -10.51
N ARG A 155 -0.10 16.12 -9.99
CA ARG A 155 -1.52 16.44 -9.81
C ARG A 155 -2.26 16.43 -11.15
N GLU A 156 -1.62 16.89 -12.22
CA GLU A 156 -2.18 16.94 -13.56
C GLU A 156 -2.53 15.52 -14.04
N LEU A 157 -1.61 14.57 -13.89
CA LEU A 157 -1.84 13.17 -14.25
C LEU A 157 -2.96 12.53 -13.40
N VAL A 158 -3.04 12.84 -12.11
CA VAL A 158 -4.11 12.33 -11.23
C VAL A 158 -5.46 12.98 -11.54
N CYS A 159 -5.50 14.27 -11.85
CA CYS A 159 -6.72 14.99 -12.18
C CYS A 159 -7.35 14.49 -13.49
N TRP A 160 -6.56 14.02 -14.47
CA TRP A 160 -7.12 13.35 -15.65
C TRP A 160 -7.93 12.10 -15.26
N PHE A 161 -7.40 11.26 -14.36
CA PHE A 161 -8.12 10.10 -13.83
C PHE A 161 -9.33 10.50 -12.97
N LEU A 162 -9.23 11.56 -12.17
CA LEU A 162 -10.30 12.03 -11.29
C LEU A 162 -11.39 12.86 -12.00
N ALA A 163 -11.10 13.44 -13.18
CA ALA A 163 -12.08 14.20 -13.95
C ALA A 163 -13.05 13.30 -14.70
N TYR A 164 -12.65 12.07 -15.04
CA TYR A 164 -13.54 11.05 -15.61
C TYR A 164 -14.34 10.29 -14.53
N ALA A 165 -13.76 10.09 -13.34
CA ALA A 165 -14.50 9.61 -12.18
C ALA A 165 -15.34 10.76 -11.58
N SER A 166 -16.59 10.91 -12.02
CA SER A 166 -17.55 11.91 -11.52
C SER A 166 -17.94 11.71 -10.04
N PHE A 167 -16.99 11.71 -9.09
CA PHE A 167 -17.29 11.74 -7.65
C PHE A 167 -16.17 12.42 -6.85
N PRO A 168 -16.50 13.36 -5.94
CA PRO A 168 -15.51 14.07 -5.16
C PRO A 168 -14.89 13.16 -4.09
N LEU A 169 -13.55 13.10 -4.08
CA LEU A 169 -12.66 12.44 -3.11
C LEU A 169 -12.79 12.93 -1.65
N THR A 170 -13.85 13.64 -1.29
CA THR A 170 -14.04 14.19 0.06
C THR A 170 -14.43 13.13 1.09
N ALA A 171 -14.79 11.91 0.67
CA ALA A 171 -15.25 10.86 1.58
C ALA A 171 -14.12 9.95 2.11
N CYS A 172 -13.01 9.77 1.38
CA CYS A 172 -11.94 8.83 1.78
C CYS A 172 -10.73 9.50 2.44
N LEU A 173 -10.55 10.82 2.25
CA LEU A 173 -9.55 11.59 2.99
C LEU A 173 -10.20 12.20 4.22
N GLY A 174 -10.27 11.40 5.29
CA GLY A 174 -10.58 11.83 6.66
C GLY A 174 -9.55 12.82 7.20
N THR A 175 -9.41 13.98 6.57
CA THR A 175 -8.68 15.10 7.11
C THR A 175 -9.66 15.90 7.96
N ARG A 176 -9.52 15.76 9.29
CA ARG A 176 -9.97 16.78 10.24
C ARG A 176 -9.30 18.11 9.87
N ARG A 177 -9.90 18.86 8.94
CA ARG A 177 -9.50 20.24 8.67
C ARG A 177 -9.99 21.09 9.84
N SER A 178 -9.01 21.54 10.63
CA SER A 178 -9.18 22.62 11.58
C SER A 178 -9.80 23.85 10.89
N ARG A 179 -10.83 24.41 11.53
CA ARG A 179 -11.49 25.64 11.12
C ARG A 179 -10.53 26.83 11.26
N ARG A 180 -9.71 27.15 10.26
CA ARG A 180 -9.07 28.49 10.20
C ARG A 180 -8.64 29.04 8.85
N ALA A 181 -8.71 28.29 7.74
CA ALA A 181 -8.22 28.76 6.44
C ALA A 181 -9.32 29.15 5.44
N ARG A 182 -10.31 29.96 5.84
CA ARG A 182 -11.42 30.40 4.96
C ARG A 182 -11.60 31.92 4.84
N ARG A 183 -10.51 32.70 4.88
CA ARG A 183 -10.61 34.17 4.82
C ARG A 183 -9.67 34.94 3.89
N VAL A 184 -8.94 34.30 2.98
CA VAL A 184 -7.91 35.03 2.19
C VAL A 184 -8.07 34.96 0.66
N LEU A 185 -9.08 34.29 0.09
CA LEU A 185 -9.18 34.14 -1.38
C LEU A 185 -10.52 34.55 -1.99
N LEU A 186 -11.07 35.69 -1.55
CA LEU A 186 -12.18 36.38 -2.22
C LEU A 186 -12.00 37.90 -2.13
N ARG A 187 -10.96 38.43 -2.78
CA ARG A 187 -10.87 39.83 -3.24
C ARG A 187 -9.90 39.86 -4.40
N GLU A 188 -10.44 39.66 -5.60
CA GLU A 188 -10.02 40.26 -6.87
C GLU A 188 -10.88 39.60 -7.97
N GLN A 189 -12.11 40.11 -8.08
CA GLN A 189 -12.92 40.22 -9.29
C GLN A 189 -13.56 41.60 -9.27
#